data_AF-A0A962RAW2-F1
#
_entry.id   AF-A0A962RAW2-F1
#
_cell.length_a   1.000
_cell.length_b   1.000
_cell.length_c   1.000
_cell.angle_alpha   90.00
_cell.angle_beta   90.00
_cell.angle_gamma   90.00
#
_symmetry.space_group_name_H-M   'P 1'
#
loop_
_entity.id
_entity.type
_entity.pdbx_description
1 polymer ?
#
loop_
_entity_poly.entity_id
_entity_poly.type
_entity_poly.pdbx_seq_one_letter_code
_entity_poly.pdbx_strand_id
1 'polypeptide(L)'
;MASASKAIEKRLQSLEAHLEQENPVLLNVVRSFRELDRVAYGMGLLNRDQSYATRIPWWPLVALLGTFSAGKSSFINHYLGTKLQQTGNQAVDDKFSVMCFSREGTARTLPGLALDADPRFPFYKISHEIE
;
A
#
# COMPACT_ATOMS: atom_id res chain seq x y z
N MET A 1 -25.20 -11.58 -13.72
CA MET A 1 -23.85 -11.81 -13.13
C MET A 1 -23.81 -11.18 -11.75
N ALA A 2 -23.16 -11.81 -10.77
CA ALA A 2 -23.04 -11.24 -9.43
C ALA A 2 -22.11 -10.01 -9.47
N SER A 3 -22.57 -8.88 -8.94
CA SER A 3 -21.81 -7.62 -8.88
C SER A 3 -21.36 -7.32 -7.46
N ALA A 4 -20.29 -6.55 -7.33
CA ALA A 4 -19.86 -6.02 -6.04
C ALA A 4 -20.96 -5.15 -5.40
N SER A 5 -20.89 -5.01 -4.08
CA SER A 5 -21.69 -4.06 -3.33
C SER A 5 -21.36 -2.63 -3.75
N LYS A 6 -22.32 -1.70 -3.59
CA LYS A 6 -22.11 -0.27 -3.89
C LYS A 6 -20.91 0.32 -3.15
N ALA A 7 -20.63 -0.15 -1.94
CA ALA A 7 -19.50 0.29 -1.14
C ALA A 7 -18.15 -0.10 -1.78
N ILE A 8 -18.02 -1.35 -2.22
CA ILE A 8 -16.81 -1.83 -2.90
C ILE A 8 -16.62 -1.15 -4.26
N GLU A 9 -17.69 -0.99 -5.04
CA GLU A 9 -17.61 -0.27 -6.31
C GLU A 9 -17.10 1.16 -6.12
N LYS A 10 -17.63 1.90 -5.14
CA LYS A 10 -17.14 3.25 -4.81
C LYS A 10 -15.66 3.24 -4.40
N ARG A 11 -15.23 2.23 -3.65
CA ARG A 11 -13.84 2.07 -3.20
C ARG A 11 -12.89 1.82 -4.38
N LEU A 12 -13.27 0.93 -5.29
CA LEU A 12 -12.50 0.62 -6.50
C LEU A 12 -12.42 1.82 -7.44
N GLN A 13 -13.51 2.57 -7.61
CA GLN A 13 -13.50 3.81 -8.40
C GLN A 13 -12.56 4.87 -7.79
N SER A 14 -12.59 5.02 -6.47
CA SER A 14 -11.67 5.92 -5.76
C SER A 14 -10.21 5.49 -5.92
N LEU A 15 -9.95 4.18 -5.93
CA LEU A 15 -8.62 3.63 -6.15
C LEU A 15 -8.15 3.89 -7.59
N GLU A 16 -8.99 3.64 -8.59
CA GLU A 16 -8.69 3.91 -10.01
C GLU A 16 -8.34 5.39 -10.23
N ALA A 17 -9.18 6.31 -9.76
CA ALA A 17 -8.94 7.75 -9.91
C ALA A 17 -7.62 8.21 -9.26
N HIS A 18 -7.22 7.57 -8.16
CA HIS A 18 -5.96 7.88 -7.50
C HIS A 18 -4.76 7.34 -8.28
N LEU A 19 -4.83 6.09 -8.73
CA LEU A 19 -3.73 5.46 -9.49
C LEU A 19 -3.51 6.12 -10.85
N GLU A 20 -4.55 6.65 -11.47
CA GLU A 20 -4.42 7.43 -12.71
C GLU A 20 -3.51 8.65 -12.51
N GLN A 21 -3.52 9.27 -11.34
CA GLN A 21 -2.66 10.41 -11.01
C GLN A 21 -1.23 10.01 -10.66
N GLU A 22 -1.02 8.79 -10.13
CA GLU A 22 0.29 8.34 -9.67
C GLU A 22 1.05 7.55 -10.74
N ASN A 23 0.43 6.50 -11.29
CA ASN A 23 1.01 5.67 -12.32
C ASN A 23 -0.08 4.97 -13.16
N PRO A 24 -0.35 5.44 -14.39
CA PRO A 24 -1.37 4.87 -15.27
C PRO A 24 -1.23 3.37 -15.55
N VAL A 25 -0.02 2.79 -15.45
CA VAL A 25 0.21 1.35 -15.64
C VAL A 25 -0.56 0.51 -14.61
N LEU A 26 -0.77 1.04 -13.41
CA LEU A 26 -1.46 0.36 -12.32
C LEU A 26 -2.99 0.26 -12.54
N LEU A 27 -3.56 1.06 -13.44
CA LEU A 27 -4.99 0.98 -13.77
C LEU A 27 -5.38 -0.37 -14.37
N ASN A 28 -4.47 -0.97 -15.15
CA ASN A 28 -4.71 -2.29 -15.74
C ASN A 28 -4.85 -3.36 -14.66
N VAL A 29 -4.09 -3.25 -13.57
CA VAL A 29 -4.12 -4.20 -12.45
C VAL A 29 -5.47 -4.15 -11.74
N VAL A 30 -6.03 -2.97 -11.48
CA VAL A 30 -7.36 -2.83 -10.85
C VAL A 30 -8.46 -3.42 -11.72
N ARG A 31 -8.38 -3.26 -13.05
CA ARG A 31 -9.30 -3.92 -13.99
C ARG A 31 -9.23 -5.44 -13.90
N SER A 32 -8.03 -6.01 -13.87
CA SER A 32 -7.84 -7.46 -13.70
C SER A 32 -8.46 -7.96 -12.38
N PHE A 33 -8.35 -7.20 -11.29
CA PHE A 33 -9.02 -7.57 -10.03
C PHE A 33 -10.54 -7.53 -10.13
N ARG A 34 -11.13 -6.55 -10.83
CA ARG A 34 -12.58 -6.51 -11.06
C ARG A 34 -13.08 -7.72 -11.84
N GLU A 35 -12.31 -8.19 -12.80
CA GLU A 35 -12.62 -9.41 -13.56
C GLU A 35 -12.54 -10.65 -12.66
N LEU A 36 -11.47 -10.75 -11.85
CA LEU A 36 -11.29 -11.85 -10.90
C LEU A 36 -12.38 -11.88 -9.83
N ASP A 37 -12.74 -10.72 -9.28
CA ASP A 37 -13.80 -10.56 -8.29
C ASP A 37 -15.14 -11.08 -8.83
N ARG A 38 -15.50 -10.75 -10.08
CA ARG A 38 -16.73 -11.24 -10.72
C ARG A 38 -16.78 -12.76 -10.80
N VAL A 39 -15.67 -13.39 -11.16
CA VAL A 39 -15.56 -14.85 -11.22
C VAL A 39 -15.72 -15.44 -9.81
N ALA A 40 -15.00 -14.91 -8.82
CA ALA A 40 -15.06 -15.40 -7.45
C ALA A 40 -16.42 -15.20 -6.78
N TYR A 41 -17.13 -14.10 -7.08
CA TYR A 41 -18.53 -13.93 -6.67
C TYR A 41 -19.45 -14.98 -7.27
N GLY A 42 -19.25 -15.31 -8.56
CA GLY A 42 -20.02 -16.35 -9.24
C GLY A 42 -19.78 -17.75 -8.66
N MET A 43 -18.57 -18.00 -8.17
CA MET A 43 -18.18 -19.26 -7.54
C MET A 43 -18.49 -19.32 -6.03
N GLY A 44 -18.95 -18.23 -5.42
CA GLY A 44 -19.15 -18.15 -3.96
C GLY A 44 -17.85 -18.14 -3.14
N LEU A 45 -16.69 -17.90 -3.78
CA LEU A 45 -15.39 -17.82 -3.12
C LEU A 45 -15.12 -16.46 -2.46
N LEU A 46 -15.90 -15.44 -2.83
CA LEU A 46 -15.76 -14.08 -2.36
C LEU A 46 -17.15 -13.49 -2.08
N ASN A 47 -17.30 -12.81 -0.94
CA ASN A 47 -18.53 -12.10 -0.64
C ASN A 47 -18.59 -10.76 -1.41
N ARG A 48 -19.79 -10.26 -1.70
CA ARG A 48 -19.97 -9.03 -2.52
C ARG A 48 -19.48 -7.74 -1.84
N ASP A 49 -19.21 -7.79 -0.54
CA ASP A 49 -18.60 -6.73 0.26
C ASP A 49 -17.05 -6.85 0.32
N GLN A 50 -16.47 -7.75 -0.47
CA GLN A 50 -15.03 -8.02 -0.51
C GLN A 50 -14.48 -7.89 -1.92
N SER A 51 -13.18 -7.60 -2.05
CA SER A 51 -12.47 -7.52 -3.32
C SER A 51 -11.03 -8.01 -3.14
N TYR A 52 -10.50 -8.74 -4.12
CA TYR A 52 -9.08 -9.12 -4.14
C TYR A 52 -8.15 -7.92 -4.18
N ALA A 53 -8.58 -6.80 -4.77
CA ALA A 53 -7.81 -5.55 -4.75
C ALA A 53 -7.54 -5.03 -3.33
N THR A 54 -8.34 -5.45 -2.35
CA THR A 54 -8.20 -5.09 -0.92
C THR A 54 -7.58 -6.18 -0.06
N ARG A 55 -7.26 -7.35 -0.63
CA ARG A 55 -6.69 -8.51 0.08
C ARG A 55 -5.28 -8.84 -0.35
N ILE A 56 -4.94 -8.56 -1.61
CA ILE A 56 -3.63 -8.89 -2.17
C ILE A 56 -2.84 -7.59 -2.29
N PRO A 57 -1.69 -7.46 -1.62
CA PRO A 57 -0.80 -6.33 -1.85
C PRO A 57 -0.22 -6.43 -3.26
N TRP A 58 -0.78 -5.67 -4.21
CA TRP A 58 -0.38 -5.65 -5.62
C TRP A 58 0.56 -4.48 -5.96
N TRP A 59 0.80 -3.59 -5.00
CA TRP A 59 1.79 -2.52 -5.15
C TRP A 59 3.19 -3.10 -4.92
N PRO A 60 4.20 -2.79 -5.77
CA PRO A 60 5.53 -3.37 -5.62
C PRO A 60 6.14 -2.86 -4.31
N LEU A 61 6.29 -3.78 -3.37
CA LEU A 61 6.90 -3.50 -2.07
C LEU A 61 8.38 -3.87 -2.11
N VAL A 62 9.24 -2.89 -1.82
CA VAL A 62 10.66 -3.12 -1.64
C VAL A 62 10.96 -3.08 -0.14
N ALA A 63 11.35 -4.22 0.42
CA ALA A 63 11.76 -4.33 1.81
C ALA A 63 13.29 -4.19 1.92
N LEU A 64 13.76 -3.29 2.78
CA LEU A 64 15.18 -3.11 3.08
C LEU A 64 15.50 -3.75 4.42
N LEU A 65 16.23 -4.88 4.37
CA LEU A 65 16.60 -5.67 5.54
C LEU A 65 18.11 -5.57 5.79
N GLY A 66 18.49 -5.58 7.05
CA GLY A 66 19.89 -5.52 7.45
C GLY A 66 20.03 -5.32 8.95
N THR A 67 21.17 -5.76 9.49
CA THR A 67 21.49 -5.66 10.92
C THR A 67 21.57 -4.21 11.38
N PHE A 68 21.70 -4.04 12.69
CA PHE A 68 21.88 -2.72 13.29
C PHE A 68 23.08 -1.99 12.66
N SER A 69 22.92 -0.72 12.30
CA SER A 69 23.94 0.11 11.65
C SER A 69 24.44 -0.38 10.26
N ALA A 70 23.73 -1.30 9.60
CA ALA A 70 24.07 -1.74 8.23
C ALA A 70 23.94 -0.66 7.14
N GLY A 71 23.70 0.60 7.50
CA GLY A 71 23.60 1.72 6.56
C GLY A 71 22.26 1.86 5.83
N LYS A 72 21.19 1.18 6.28
CA LYS A 72 19.84 1.21 5.65
C LYS A 72 19.32 2.64 5.43
N SER A 73 19.29 3.45 6.48
CA SER A 73 18.78 4.81 6.44
C SER A 73 19.68 5.74 5.59
N SER A 74 20.99 5.48 5.59
CA SER A 74 21.95 6.15 4.70
C SER A 74 21.74 5.80 3.23
N PHE A 75 21.50 4.52 2.92
CA PHE A 75 21.20 4.05 1.58
C PHE A 75 19.92 4.70 1.03
N ILE A 76 18.85 4.74 1.83
CA ILE A 76 17.58 5.36 1.44
C ILE A 76 17.78 6.84 1.11
N ASN A 77 18.42 7.59 2.01
CA ASN A 77 18.66 9.01 1.80
C ASN A 77 19.52 9.27 0.56
N HIS A 78 20.55 8.45 0.35
CA HIS A 78 21.43 8.56 -0.81
C HIS A 78 20.70 8.24 -2.11
N TYR A 79 19.97 7.12 -2.16
CA TYR A 79 19.23 6.68 -3.33
C TYR A 79 18.14 7.67 -3.75
N LEU A 80 17.43 8.26 -2.78
CA LEU A 80 16.38 9.25 -3.04
C LEU A 80 16.91 10.69 -3.19
N GLY A 81 18.19 10.94 -2.90
CA GLY A 81 18.79 12.28 -2.94
C GLY A 81 18.19 13.26 -1.92
N THR A 82 17.54 12.77 -0.87
CA THR A 82 16.86 13.58 0.14
C THR A 82 17.12 13.06 1.55
N LYS A 83 17.12 13.94 2.55
CA LYS A 83 17.35 13.57 3.95
C LYS A 83 16.01 13.19 4.61
N LEU A 84 15.50 12.02 4.27
CA LEU A 84 14.21 11.51 4.72
C LEU A 84 14.28 10.86 6.10
N GLN A 85 15.25 9.96 6.32
CA GLN A 85 15.45 9.30 7.60
C GLN A 85 16.61 9.92 8.38
N GLN A 86 16.52 9.86 9.71
CA GLN A 86 17.65 10.19 10.56
C GLN A 86 18.75 9.12 10.41
N THR A 87 19.99 9.57 10.35
CA THR A 87 21.18 8.72 10.25
C THR A 87 22.11 9.05 11.41
N GLY A 88 22.69 8.04 12.06
CA GLY A 88 23.62 8.23 13.17
C GLY A 88 24.18 6.91 13.70
N ASN A 89 25.14 7.00 14.62
CA ASN A 89 25.84 5.84 15.18
C ASN A 89 25.06 5.12 16.30
N GLN A 90 23.93 5.69 16.74
CA GLN A 90 23.03 5.09 17.73
C GLN A 90 21.80 4.49 17.04
N ALA A 91 21.12 3.56 17.71
CA ALA A 91 19.91 2.95 17.17
C ALA A 91 18.76 3.93 17.16
N VAL A 92 18.53 4.58 16.01
CA VAL A 92 17.48 5.60 15.86
C VAL A 92 16.16 4.99 15.36
N ASP A 93 16.19 3.83 14.69
CA ASP A 93 15.01 3.17 14.12
C ASP A 93 14.65 1.92 14.96
N ASP A 94 13.66 2.04 15.85
CA ASP A 94 13.11 0.93 16.66
C ASP A 94 11.77 0.40 16.12
N LYS A 95 11.30 0.94 14.99
CA LYS A 95 9.99 0.66 14.38
C LYS A 95 10.08 0.40 12.89
N PHE A 96 9.17 -0.42 12.38
CA PHE A 96 8.94 -0.51 10.94
C PHE A 96 8.47 0.84 10.40
N SER A 97 9.12 1.29 9.33
CA SER A 97 8.80 2.54 8.64
C SER A 97 8.39 2.22 7.21
N VAL A 98 7.22 2.70 6.80
CA VAL A 98 6.73 2.60 5.42
C VAL A 98 6.88 3.96 4.77
N MET A 99 7.51 3.99 3.60
CA MET A 99 7.71 5.19 2.80
C MET A 99 6.83 5.12 1.56
N CYS A 100 6.01 6.15 1.37
CA CYS A 100 5.13 6.28 0.23
C CYS A 100 5.43 7.59 -0.48
N PHE A 101 5.28 7.59 -1.81
CA PHE A 101 5.39 8.80 -2.60
C PHE A 101 4.25 9.78 -2.24
N SER A 102 4.55 11.07 -2.27
CA SER A 102 3.56 12.15 -2.16
C SER A 102 3.90 13.24 -3.17
N ARG A 103 2.87 13.87 -3.73
CA ARG A 103 3.03 15.06 -4.58
C ARG A 103 3.36 16.33 -3.78
N GLU A 104 3.23 16.27 -2.46
CA GLU A 104 3.61 17.37 -1.59
C GLU A 104 5.15 17.50 -1.54
N GLY A 105 5.68 18.71 -1.70
CA GLY A 105 7.13 18.95 -1.72
C GLY A 105 7.85 18.76 -0.37
N THR A 106 7.13 18.36 0.67
CA THR A 106 7.68 18.14 2.01
C THR A 106 7.30 16.77 2.55
N ALA A 107 8.29 16.09 3.15
CA ALA A 107 8.05 14.81 3.81
C ALA A 107 7.15 15.01 5.04
N ARG A 108 6.16 14.13 5.19
CA ARG A 108 5.27 14.09 6.35
C ARG A 108 5.32 12.71 6.99
N THR A 109 5.41 12.68 8.31
CA THR A 109 5.34 11.45 9.09
C THR A 109 3.94 11.27 9.62
N LEU A 110 3.32 10.14 9.31
CA LEU A 110 2.00 9.74 9.81
C LEU A 110 2.14 8.54 10.76
N PRO A 111 1.24 8.38 11.74
CA PRO A 111 1.22 7.19 12.59
C PRO A 111 0.83 5.95 11.79
N GLY A 112 1.22 4.76 12.26
CA GLY A 112 0.88 3.48 11.63
C GLY A 112 -0.61 3.24 11.43
N LEU A 113 -1.48 3.86 12.23
CA LEU A 113 -2.94 3.80 12.04
C LEU A 113 -3.39 4.37 10.70
N ALA A 114 -2.67 5.37 10.15
CA ALA A 114 -2.97 5.91 8.82
C ALA A 114 -2.75 4.87 7.72
N LEU A 115 -1.78 3.98 7.92
CA LEU A 115 -1.46 2.90 7.01
C LEU A 115 -2.50 1.77 7.09
N ASP A 116 -2.89 1.42 8.32
CA ASP A 116 -3.89 0.37 8.59
C ASP A 116 -5.30 0.73 8.09
N ALA A 117 -5.69 2.00 8.20
CA ALA A 117 -7.03 2.47 7.83
C ALA A 117 -7.21 2.72 6.32
N ASP A 118 -6.12 2.84 5.55
CA ASP A 118 -6.18 3.29 4.17
C ASP A 118 -6.05 2.13 3.16
N PRO A 119 -7.12 1.77 2.43
CA PRO A 119 -7.13 0.69 1.45
C PRO A 119 -6.22 0.86 0.25
N ARG A 120 -5.69 2.06 0.04
CA ARG A 120 -4.79 2.33 -1.08
C ARG A 120 -3.43 1.69 -0.85
N PHE A 121 -3.03 1.48 0.40
CA PHE A 121 -1.76 0.87 0.74
C PHE A 121 -1.88 -0.65 0.85
N PRO A 122 -0.82 -1.41 0.53
CA PRO A 122 -0.73 -2.86 0.68
C PRO A 122 -0.74 -3.34 2.14
N PHE A 123 -1.00 -2.44 3.08
CA PHE A 123 -0.96 -2.62 4.52
C PHE A 123 -2.32 -2.31 5.17
N TYR A 124 -3.35 -2.09 4.36
CA TYR A 124 -4.71 -1.92 4.85
C TYR A 124 -5.08 -3.13 5.71
N LYS A 125 -5.58 -2.87 6.93
CA LYS A 125 -5.94 -3.90 7.91
C LYS A 125 -4.79 -4.80 8.37
N ILE A 126 -3.52 -4.39 8.20
CA ILE A 126 -2.37 -5.19 8.66
C ILE A 126 -2.42 -5.47 10.16
N SER A 127 -3.03 -4.59 10.96
CA SER A 127 -3.21 -4.81 12.40
C SER A 127 -3.91 -6.14 12.72
N HIS A 128 -4.86 -6.56 11.88
CA HIS A 128 -5.57 -7.84 12.04
C HIS A 128 -4.70 -9.07 11.72
N GLU A 129 -3.57 -8.89 11.04
CA GLU A 129 -2.67 -9.98 10.62
C GLU A 129 -1.41 -10.11 11.48
N ILE A 130 -1.07 -9.07 12.27
CA ILE A 130 0.17 -9.02 13.08
C ILE A 130 -0.06 -9.14 14.59
N GLU A 131 -1.32 -9.26 15.04
CA GLU A 131 -1.69 -9.72 16.39
C GLU A 131 -1.52 -11.24 16.53
#